data_AF-A0A8J3L3Q8-F1
#
_entry.id   AF-A0A8J3L3Q8-F1
#
_cell.length_a   1.000
_cell.length_b   1.000
_cell.length_c   1.000
_cell.angle_alpha   90.00
_cell.angle_beta   90.00
_cell.angle_gamma   90.00
#
_symmetry.space_group_name_H-M   'P 1'
#
loop_
_entity.id
_entity.type
_entity.pdbx_description
1 polymer ?
#
loop_
_entity_poly.entity_id
_entity_poly.type
_entity_poly.pdbx_seq_one_letter_code
_entity_poly.pdbx_strand_id
1 'polypeptide(L)'
;MQISGLRMAVFLCAGVASAAVGLLALVTHVGIGYYTVFGMVLGCAGAVLAWLGLADLRPGPIIWAAVAVLAGAGLLAGLLVVREDICCMFGYRRGLGYPWSWLDSGADASTLDEIEEIAAAPERLRLHLDPIKLLLDALFWTQAAILAVIPAVLVLRRAETDTRGDHEVMPPTRRRAVP
;
A
#
# COMPACT_ATOMS: atom_id res chain seq x y z
N MET A 1 -30.19 -8.23 -10.43
CA MET A 1 -29.97 -6.79 -10.15
C MET A 1 -29.32 -6.53 -8.77
N GLN A 2 -28.61 -7.50 -8.15
CA GLN A 2 -28.12 -7.40 -6.76
C GLN A 2 -26.59 -7.26 -6.58
N ILE A 3 -25.79 -7.50 -7.63
CA ILE A 3 -24.31 -7.54 -7.53
C ILE A 3 -23.70 -6.13 -7.38
N SER A 4 -24.41 -5.09 -7.86
CA SER A 4 -23.93 -3.71 -7.85
C SER A 4 -23.88 -3.12 -6.43
N GLY A 5 -24.94 -3.31 -5.64
CA GLY A 5 -25.03 -2.75 -4.28
C GLY A 5 -24.06 -3.40 -3.30
N LEU A 6 -23.79 -4.71 -3.45
CA LEU A 6 -22.86 -5.43 -2.58
C LEU A 6 -21.43 -4.90 -2.72
N ARG A 7 -20.96 -4.69 -3.95
CA ARG A 7 -19.61 -4.18 -4.22
C ARG A 7 -19.42 -2.75 -3.73
N MET A 8 -20.44 -1.91 -3.92
CA MET A 8 -20.48 -0.56 -3.40
C MET A 8 -20.31 -0.54 -1.86
N ALA A 9 -21.07 -1.39 -1.16
CA ALA A 9 -20.97 -1.54 0.29
C ALA A 9 -19.60 -2.06 0.72
N VAL A 10 -19.01 -3.02 0.00
CA VAL A 10 -17.67 -3.54 0.31
C VAL A 10 -16.61 -2.44 0.24
N PHE A 11 -16.57 -1.66 -0.84
CA PHE A 11 -15.58 -0.58 -0.95
C PHE A 11 -15.79 0.52 0.08
N LEU A 12 -17.04 0.86 0.36
CA LEU A 12 -17.37 1.86 1.38
C LEU A 12 -16.94 1.38 2.78
N CYS A 13 -17.33 0.19 3.19
CA CYS A 13 -16.99 -0.35 4.51
C CYS A 13 -15.49 -0.58 4.66
N ALA A 14 -14.82 -1.13 3.62
CA ALA A 14 -13.37 -1.31 3.63
C ALA A 14 -12.63 0.03 3.70
N GLY A 15 -13.10 1.04 2.95
CA GLY A 15 -12.55 2.38 2.97
C GLY A 15 -12.70 3.07 4.33
N VAL A 16 -13.89 3.02 4.93
CA VAL A 16 -14.16 3.57 6.26
C VAL A 16 -13.34 2.86 7.34
N ALA A 17 -13.27 1.53 7.30
CA ALA A 17 -12.45 0.77 8.24
C ALA A 17 -10.96 1.12 8.12
N SER A 18 -10.43 1.20 6.90
CA SER A 18 -9.04 1.61 6.66
C SER A 18 -8.78 3.03 7.16
N ALA A 19 -9.69 3.97 6.89
CA ALA A 19 -9.56 5.35 7.34
C ALA A 19 -9.61 5.47 8.87
N ALA A 20 -10.50 4.72 9.52
CA ALA A 20 -10.60 4.70 10.98
C ALA A 20 -9.34 4.11 11.63
N VAL A 21 -8.78 3.02 11.08
CA VAL A 21 -7.52 2.42 11.56
C VAL A 21 -6.35 3.38 11.33
N GLY A 22 -6.27 4.03 10.17
CA GLY A 22 -5.25 5.03 9.88
C GLY A 22 -5.31 6.22 10.85
N LEU A 23 -6.51 6.73 11.11
CA LEU A 23 -6.73 7.80 12.10
C LEU A 23 -6.35 7.36 13.51
N LEU A 24 -6.74 6.15 13.90
CA LEU A 24 -6.38 5.60 15.20
C LEU A 24 -4.86 5.51 15.36
N ALA A 25 -4.15 5.02 14.33
CA ALA A 25 -2.69 4.95 14.33
C ALA A 25 -2.05 6.34 14.49
N LEU A 26 -2.57 7.36 13.79
CA LEU A 26 -2.10 8.74 13.90
C LEU A 26 -2.31 9.32 15.30
N VAL A 27 -3.46 9.06 15.92
CA VAL A 27 -3.82 9.60 17.24
C VAL A 27 -3.05 8.92 18.37
N THR A 28 -2.81 7.61 18.25
CA THR A 28 -2.21 6.80 19.33
C THR A 28 -0.69 6.77 19.31
N HIS A 29 -0.05 7.06 18.17
CA HIS A 29 1.40 6.91 17.99
C HIS A 29 2.07 8.22 17.49
N VAL A 30 1.61 9.36 18.00
CA VAL A 30 2.15 10.69 17.67
C VAL A 30 3.65 10.75 18.00
N GLY A 31 4.46 11.19 17.02
CA GLY A 31 5.91 11.37 17.19
C GLY A 31 6.76 10.17 16.77
N ILE A 32 6.13 9.05 16.42
CA ILE A 32 6.82 7.89 15.83
C ILE A 32 6.64 7.95 14.31
N GLY A 33 7.72 8.33 13.61
CA GLY A 33 7.67 8.66 12.18
C GLY A 33 7.05 7.56 11.31
N TYR A 34 7.31 6.31 11.65
CA TYR A 34 6.86 5.19 10.85
C TYR A 34 5.36 4.86 11.00
N TYR A 35 4.80 4.96 12.22
CA TYR A 35 3.35 4.84 12.44
C TYR A 35 2.59 6.01 11.82
N THR A 36 3.23 7.18 11.74
CA THR A 36 2.65 8.36 11.12
C THR A 36 2.47 8.15 9.61
N VAL A 37 3.51 7.63 8.93
CA VAL A 37 3.43 7.29 7.50
C VAL A 37 2.40 6.20 7.25
N PHE A 38 2.42 5.12 8.04
CA PHE A 38 1.45 4.04 7.93
C PHE A 38 0.01 4.54 8.09
N GLY A 39 -0.24 5.36 9.13
CA GLY A 39 -1.55 5.94 9.40
C GLY A 39 -2.04 6.87 8.29
N MET A 40 -1.16 7.70 7.71
CA MET A 40 -1.51 8.54 6.55
C MET A 40 -1.86 7.72 5.31
N VAL A 41 -1.07 6.69 4.99
CA VAL A 41 -1.33 5.83 3.83
C VAL A 41 -2.67 5.10 3.96
N LEU A 42 -2.94 4.48 5.11
CA LEU A 42 -4.23 3.83 5.38
C LEU A 42 -5.40 4.81 5.37
N GLY A 43 -5.19 6.01 5.94
CA GLY A 43 -6.16 7.11 5.96
C GLY A 43 -6.57 7.56 4.56
N CYS A 44 -5.58 7.96 3.76
CA CYS A 44 -5.80 8.48 2.42
C CYS A 44 -6.33 7.42 1.46
N ALA A 45 -5.76 6.21 1.46
CA ALA A 45 -6.25 5.14 0.62
C ALA A 45 -7.66 4.68 1.04
N GLY A 46 -7.96 4.66 2.34
CA GLY A 46 -9.29 4.43 2.88
C GLY A 46 -10.31 5.47 2.38
N ALA A 47 -9.94 6.75 2.37
CA ALA A 47 -10.77 7.81 1.81
C ALA A 47 -11.02 7.64 0.30
N VAL A 48 -10.01 7.23 -0.47
CA VAL A 48 -10.16 6.90 -1.90
C VAL A 48 -11.14 5.74 -2.11
N LEU A 49 -11.02 4.66 -1.33
CA LEU A 49 -11.92 3.51 -1.42
C LEU A 49 -13.36 3.88 -1.02
N ALA A 50 -13.54 4.67 0.04
CA ALA A 50 -14.84 5.16 0.46
C ALA A 50 -15.47 6.04 -0.64
N TRP A 51 -14.67 6.93 -1.24
CA TRP A 51 -15.12 7.77 -2.35
C TRP A 51 -15.51 6.95 -3.59
N LEU A 52 -14.74 5.92 -3.96
CA LEU A 52 -15.11 5.01 -5.05
C LEU A 52 -16.46 4.33 -4.78
N GLY A 53 -16.68 3.88 -3.55
CA GLY A 53 -17.96 3.32 -3.10
C GLY A 53 -19.11 4.33 -3.23
N LEU A 54 -18.93 5.55 -2.72
CA LEU A 54 -19.96 6.60 -2.77
C LEU A 54 -20.29 7.05 -4.19
N ALA A 55 -19.29 7.12 -5.07
CA ALA A 55 -19.45 7.57 -6.45
C ALA A 55 -19.86 6.44 -7.43
N ASP A 56 -20.08 5.21 -6.94
CA ASP A 56 -20.28 3.99 -7.75
C ASP A 56 -19.27 3.84 -8.89
N LEU A 57 -18.02 4.27 -8.63
CA LEU A 57 -16.93 4.18 -9.60
C LEU A 57 -16.37 2.76 -9.60
N ARG A 58 -16.13 2.24 -10.80
CA ARG A 58 -15.75 0.85 -11.02
C ARG A 58 -14.37 0.77 -11.67
N PRO A 59 -13.31 0.63 -10.87
CA PRO A 59 -12.00 0.35 -11.42
C PRO A 59 -12.06 -0.97 -12.19
N GLY A 60 -11.62 -0.94 -13.45
CA GLY A 60 -11.54 -2.15 -14.27
C GLY A 60 -10.52 -3.16 -13.74
N PRO A 61 -10.54 -4.41 -14.22
CA PRO A 61 -9.65 -5.47 -13.76
C PRO A 61 -8.16 -5.12 -13.94
N ILE A 62 -7.83 -4.34 -14.97
CA ILE A 62 -6.45 -3.88 -15.25
C ILE A 62 -5.93 -2.98 -14.12
N ILE A 63 -6.79 -2.13 -13.55
CA ILE A 63 -6.40 -1.24 -12.45
C ILE A 63 -6.06 -2.07 -11.20
N TRP A 64 -6.88 -3.08 -10.91
CA TRP A 64 -6.61 -4.00 -9.79
C TRP A 64 -5.38 -4.87 -10.02
N ALA A 65 -5.11 -5.28 -11.27
CA ALA A 65 -3.87 -5.97 -11.61
C ALA A 65 -2.65 -5.06 -11.38
N ALA A 66 -2.72 -3.78 -11.77
CA ALA A 66 -1.65 -2.82 -11.51
C ALA A 66 -1.44 -2.59 -10.01
N VAL A 67 -2.52 -2.50 -9.22
CA VAL A 67 -2.44 -2.43 -7.75
C VAL A 67 -1.75 -3.67 -7.18
N ALA A 68 -2.13 -4.88 -7.62
CA ALA A 68 -1.55 -6.12 -7.13
C ALA A 68 -0.06 -6.24 -7.47
N VAL A 69 0.33 -5.89 -8.70
CA VAL A 69 1.74 -5.90 -9.14
C VAL A 69 2.54 -4.89 -8.33
N LEU A 70 2.04 -3.68 -8.14
CA LEU A 70 2.75 -2.63 -7.40
C LEU A 70 2.86 -2.97 -5.91
N ALA A 71 1.81 -3.52 -5.31
CA ALA A 71 1.82 -3.99 -3.93
C ALA A 71 2.83 -5.12 -3.73
N GLY A 72 2.84 -6.10 -4.63
CA GLY A 72 3.82 -7.19 -4.61
C GLY A 72 5.25 -6.71 -4.82
N ALA A 73 5.46 -5.75 -5.74
CA ALA A 73 6.76 -5.14 -5.96
C ALA A 73 7.25 -4.37 -4.73
N GLY A 74 6.37 -3.64 -4.04
CA GLY A 74 6.69 -2.94 -2.79
C GLY A 74 7.07 -3.92 -1.67
N LEU A 75 6.30 -4.99 -1.51
CA LEU A 75 6.58 -6.05 -0.54
C LEU A 75 7.94 -6.72 -0.79
N LEU A 76 8.26 -7.02 -2.06
CA LEU A 76 9.54 -7.60 -2.44
C LEU A 76 10.70 -6.61 -2.36
N ALA A 77 10.46 -5.33 -2.67
CA ALA A 77 11.46 -4.28 -2.49
C ALA A 77 11.88 -4.16 -1.03
N GLY A 78 10.99 -4.48 -0.08
CA GLY A 78 11.31 -4.62 1.33
C GLY A 78 12.44 -5.59 1.65
N LEU A 79 12.64 -6.63 0.83
CA LEU A 79 13.76 -7.56 0.98
C LEU A 79 15.11 -6.96 0.57
N LEU A 80 15.11 -5.85 -0.17
CA LEU A 80 16.30 -5.16 -0.66
C LEU A 80 16.73 -4.01 0.27
N VAL A 81 15.88 -3.65 1.24
CA VAL A 81 16.16 -2.56 2.17
C VAL A 81 17.14 -3.02 3.26
N VAL A 82 17.99 -2.07 3.66
CA VAL A 82 19.06 -2.17 4.66
C VAL A 82 18.70 -3.10 5.82
N ARG A 83 19.59 -4.05 6.11
CA ARG A 83 19.52 -4.83 7.35
C ARG A 83 19.99 -3.96 8.51
N GLU A 84 19.11 -3.76 9.48
CA GLU A 84 19.46 -3.18 10.78
C GLU A 84 20.04 -4.28 11.66
N ASP A 85 21.31 -4.12 12.02
CA ASP A 85 22.02 -4.99 12.97
C ASP A 85 22.03 -4.28 14.33
N ILE A 86 21.30 -4.83 15.30
CA ILE A 86 21.18 -4.33 16.65
C ILE A 86 21.91 -5.30 17.60
N CYS A 87 23.04 -4.86 18.12
CA CYS A 87 23.78 -5.55 19.18
C CYS A 87 23.40 -4.96 20.55
N CYS A 88 22.73 -5.74 21.38
CA CYS A 88 22.44 -5.40 22.77
C CYS A 88 23.24 -6.31 23.70
N MET A 89 23.48 -5.90 24.95
CA MET A 89 24.23 -6.67 25.97
C MET A 89 23.69 -8.10 26.21
N PHE A 90 22.47 -8.41 25.76
CA PHE A 90 21.80 -9.70 25.93
C PHE A 90 21.31 -10.35 24.62
N GLY A 91 21.70 -9.82 23.45
CA GLY A 91 21.27 -10.42 22.19
C GLY A 91 21.65 -9.66 20.94
N TYR A 92 21.63 -10.39 19.83
CA TYR A 92 21.85 -9.89 18.49
C TYR A 92 20.56 -10.01 17.69
N ARG A 93 20.10 -8.90 17.10
CA ARG A 93 18.99 -8.91 16.14
C ARG A 93 19.44 -8.30 14.82
N ARG A 94 19.08 -8.97 13.75
CA ARG A 94 19.28 -8.56 12.37
C ARG A 94 17.95 -8.63 11.64
N GLY A 95 17.38 -7.46 11.38
CA GLY A 95 16.07 -7.31 10.73
C GLY A 95 16.12 -6.34 9.56
N LEU A 96 15.04 -6.23 8.80
CA LEU A 96 14.94 -5.29 7.66
C LEU A 96 14.49 -3.87 8.08
N GLY A 97 14.41 -3.60 9.39
CA GLY A 97 13.82 -2.37 9.93
C GLY A 97 12.32 -2.28 9.68
N TYR A 98 11.62 -1.33 10.30
CA TYR A 98 10.20 -1.09 9.98
C TYR A 98 10.08 -0.32 8.66
N PRO A 99 9.08 -0.60 7.78
CA PRO A 99 7.96 -1.56 7.91
C PRO A 99 8.30 -3.02 7.55
N TRP A 100 9.54 -3.30 7.16
CA TRP A 100 9.97 -4.58 6.58
C TRP A 100 10.38 -5.67 7.58
N SER A 101 10.25 -5.42 8.89
CA SER A 101 10.67 -6.33 9.99
C SER A 101 9.84 -7.62 10.13
N TRP A 102 9.11 -8.03 9.09
CA TRP A 102 8.41 -9.31 9.04
C TRP A 102 9.35 -10.49 8.80
N LEU A 103 10.56 -10.22 8.32
CA LEU A 103 11.64 -11.19 8.19
C LEU A 103 12.83 -10.71 9.03
N ASP A 104 12.92 -11.27 10.24
CA ASP A 104 14.01 -10.96 11.17
C ASP A 104 14.82 -12.23 11.45
N SER A 105 16.06 -12.06 11.89
CA SER A 105 16.93 -13.11 12.38
C SER A 105 17.55 -12.63 13.68
N GLY A 106 17.65 -13.49 14.68
CA GLY A 106 18.20 -13.06 15.96
C GLY A 106 18.43 -14.21 16.92
N ALA A 107 19.28 -13.96 17.90
CA ALA A 107 19.60 -14.89 18.97
C ALA A 107 19.84 -14.10 20.26
N ASP A 108 19.34 -14.65 21.36
CA ASP A 108 19.66 -14.16 22.70
C ASP A 108 21.01 -14.74 23.12
N ALA A 109 21.76 -13.96 23.89
CA ALA A 109 23.09 -14.34 24.35
C ALA A 109 23.25 -13.97 25.82
N SER A 110 23.95 -14.83 26.55
CA SER A 110 24.19 -14.67 27.98
C SER A 110 25.48 -13.92 28.29
N THR A 111 26.39 -13.83 27.30
CA THR A 111 27.69 -13.18 27.41
C THR A 111 28.01 -12.33 26.17
N LEU A 112 28.95 -11.39 26.32
CA LEU A 112 29.45 -10.56 25.21
C LEU A 112 30.21 -11.38 24.16
N ASP A 113 30.96 -12.39 24.57
CA ASP A 113 31.70 -13.27 23.65
C ASP A 113 30.75 -14.05 22.72
N GLU A 114 29.62 -14.52 23.25
CA GLU A 114 28.57 -15.17 22.45
C GLU A 114 27.97 -14.20 21.41
N ILE A 115 27.81 -12.92 21.76
CA ILE A 115 27.29 -11.90 20.83
C ILE A 115 28.31 -11.64 19.71
N GLU A 116 29.60 -11.54 20.03
CA GLU A 116 30.65 -11.35 19.03
C GLU A 116 30.74 -12.55 18.08
N GLU A 117 30.57 -13.78 18.58
CA GLU A 117 30.55 -14.98 17.75
C GLU A 117 29.32 -15.02 16.82
N ILE A 118 28.15 -14.63 17.32
CA ILE A 118 26.92 -14.50 16.52
C ILE A 118 27.06 -13.39 15.46
N ALA A 119 27.66 -12.26 15.82
CA ALA A 119 27.89 -11.13 14.92
C ALA A 119 28.94 -11.45 13.83
N ALA A 120 29.89 -12.34 14.12
CA ALA A 120 30.91 -12.79 13.16
C ALA A 120 30.37 -13.80 12.12
N ALA A 121 29.29 -14.51 12.42
CA ALA A 121 28.67 -15.49 11.52
C ALA A 121 27.12 -15.34 11.44
N PRO A 122 26.61 -14.16 11.05
CA PRO A 122 25.19 -13.85 11.09
C PRO A 122 24.36 -14.68 10.11
N GLU A 123 24.97 -15.28 9.08
CA GLU A 123 24.31 -16.20 8.15
C GLU A 123 23.85 -17.51 8.79
N ARG A 124 24.35 -17.84 9.99
CA ARG A 124 23.94 -19.04 10.75
C ARG A 124 22.66 -18.83 11.56
N LEU A 125 22.21 -17.58 11.68
CA LEU A 125 20.98 -17.26 12.39
C LEU A 125 19.77 -17.79 11.63
N ARG A 126 18.85 -18.42 12.36
CA ARG A 126 17.58 -18.84 11.77
C ARG A 126 16.75 -17.61 11.43
N LEU A 127 16.25 -17.59 10.21
CA LEU A 127 15.24 -16.64 9.78
C LEU A 127 13.92 -16.95 10.49
N HIS A 128 13.33 -15.91 11.07
CA HIS A 128 12.02 -15.95 11.68
C HIS A 128 11.07 -15.09 10.85
N LEU A 129 9.98 -15.72 10.40
CA LEU A 129 8.91 -15.03 9.69
C LEU A 129 7.80 -14.70 10.68
N ASP A 130 7.54 -13.42 10.88
CA ASP A 130 6.43 -12.94 11.67
C ASP A 130 5.22 -12.72 10.75
N PRO A 131 4.20 -13.60 10.80
CA PRO A 131 3.06 -13.54 9.88
C PRO A 131 2.20 -12.29 10.11
N ILE A 132 2.18 -11.73 11.32
CA ILE A 132 1.39 -10.54 11.65
C ILE A 132 2.03 -9.32 11.01
N LYS A 133 3.36 -9.18 11.13
CA LYS A 133 4.08 -8.10 10.47
C LYS A 133 4.03 -8.21 8.95
N LEU A 134 4.09 -9.44 8.40
CA LEU A 134 3.95 -9.66 6.96
C LEU A 134 2.58 -9.20 6.46
N LEU A 135 1.52 -9.50 7.22
CA LEU A 135 0.17 -9.05 6.91
C LEU A 135 0.06 -7.52 6.94
N LEU A 136 0.66 -6.86 7.93
CA LEU A 136 0.67 -5.41 8.04
C LEU A 136 1.46 -4.73 6.91
N ASP A 137 2.61 -5.30 6.52
CA ASP A 137 3.40 -4.79 5.40
C ASP A 137 2.65 -4.98 4.06
N ALA A 138 2.05 -6.16 3.85
CA ALA A 138 1.20 -6.41 2.68
C ALA A 138 0.00 -5.45 2.61
N LEU A 139 -0.63 -5.17 3.76
CA LEU A 139 -1.71 -4.18 3.85
C LEU A 139 -1.21 -2.78 3.49
N PHE A 140 -0.08 -2.36 4.05
CA PHE A 140 0.53 -1.06 3.76
C PHE A 140 0.79 -0.88 2.26
N TRP A 141 1.49 -1.84 1.63
CA TRP A 141 1.82 -1.76 0.22
C TRP A 141 0.60 -1.82 -0.69
N THR A 142 -0.44 -2.57 -0.29
CA THR A 142 -1.71 -2.58 -1.01
C THR A 142 -2.38 -1.21 -0.97
N GLN A 143 -2.43 -0.57 0.20
CA GLN A 143 -3.02 0.77 0.36
C GLN A 143 -2.20 1.85 -0.37
N ALA A 144 -0.86 1.77 -0.31
CA ALA A 144 0.02 2.64 -1.08
C ALA A 144 -0.20 2.50 -2.59
N ALA A 145 -0.35 1.26 -3.07
CA ALA A 145 -0.63 1.00 -4.48
C ALA A 145 -2.01 1.52 -4.90
N ILE A 146 -3.03 1.37 -4.07
CA ILE A 146 -4.36 1.97 -4.29
C ILE A 146 -4.25 3.49 -4.42
N LEU A 147 -3.53 4.14 -3.51
CA LEU A 147 -3.35 5.59 -3.50
C LEU A 147 -2.54 6.11 -4.70
N ALA A 148 -1.60 5.32 -5.22
CA ALA A 148 -0.83 5.68 -6.41
C ALA A 148 -1.63 5.45 -7.70
N VAL A 149 -2.19 4.25 -7.87
CA VAL A 149 -2.74 3.80 -9.16
C VAL A 149 -4.11 4.42 -9.43
N ILE A 150 -5.01 4.41 -8.45
CA ILE A 150 -6.41 4.81 -8.71
C ILE A 150 -6.52 6.31 -9.06
N PRO A 151 -5.95 7.25 -8.28
CA PRO A 151 -5.98 8.66 -8.64
C PRO A 151 -5.26 8.95 -9.95
N ALA A 152 -4.09 8.34 -10.19
CA ALA A 152 -3.33 8.54 -11.43
C ALA A 152 -4.15 8.13 -12.67
N VAL A 153 -4.80 6.97 -12.64
CA VAL A 153 -5.63 6.51 -13.75
C VAL A 153 -6.83 7.42 -13.98
N LEU A 154 -7.46 7.92 -12.91
CA LEU A 154 -8.60 8.84 -13.04
C LEU A 154 -8.20 10.20 -13.63
N VAL A 155 -7.05 10.74 -13.22
CA VAL A 155 -6.50 11.97 -13.79
C VAL A 155 -6.17 11.79 -15.26
N LEU A 156 -5.50 10.69 -15.62
CA LEU A 156 -5.14 10.39 -17.02
C LEU A 156 -6.36 10.23 -17.91
N ARG A 157 -7.39 9.50 -17.45
CA ARG A 157 -8.66 9.36 -18.18
C ARG A 157 -9.35 10.69 -18.41
N ARG A 158 -9.33 11.58 -17.41
CA ARG A 158 -9.95 12.90 -17.52
C ARG A 158 -9.21 13.79 -18.54
N ALA A 159 -7.89 13.76 -18.55
CA ALA A 159 -7.08 14.49 -19.53
C ALA A 159 -7.29 13.98 -20.96
N GLU A 160 -7.43 12.66 -21.13
CA GLU A 160 -7.73 12.05 -22.44
C GLU A 160 -9.12 12.42 -22.95
N THR A 161 -10.13 12.54 -22.07
CA THR A 161 -11.47 12.99 -22.47
C THR A 161 -11.50 14.47 -22.87
N ASP A 162 -10.73 15.33 -22.19
CA ASP A 162 -10.68 16.77 -22.49
C ASP A 162 -10.05 17.01 -23.88
N THR A 163 -8.90 16.36 -24.13
CA THR A 163 -8.19 16.46 -25.41
C THR A 163 -8.97 15.88 -26.59
N ARG A 164 -9.79 14.85 -26.37
CA ARG A 164 -10.65 14.27 -27.41
C ARG A 164 -11.88 15.14 -27.71
N GLY A 165 -12.43 15.84 -26.72
CA GLY A 165 -13.52 16.80 -26.89
C GLY A 165 -13.15 17.97 -27.79
N ASP A 166 -11.90 18.41 -27.74
CA ASP A 166 -11.37 19.51 -28.57
C ASP A 166 -11.12 19.11 -30.04
N HIS A 167 -11.15 17.81 -30.36
CA HIS A 167 -10.91 17.31 -31.73
C HIS A 167 -12.18 16.86 -32.46
N GLU A 168 -13.35 16.79 -31.80
CA GLU A 168 -14.64 16.65 -32.48
C GLU A 168 -15.12 18.00 -33.02
N VAL A 169 -14.38 18.55 -34.01
CA VAL A 169 -14.92 19.58 -34.90
C VAL A 169 -15.99 18.92 -35.76
N MET A 170 -17.24 19.04 -35.31
CA MET A 170 -18.44 18.59 -36.01
C MET A 170 -18.41 19.12 -37.46
N PRO A 171 -18.35 18.25 -38.50
CA PRO A 171 -18.34 18.72 -39.87
C PRO A 171 -19.66 19.45 -40.14
N PRO A 172 -19.64 20.62 -40.82
CA PRO A 172 -20.85 21.41 -41.02
C PRO A 172 -21.91 20.55 -41.70
N THR A 173 -23.04 20.39 -41.01
CA THR A 173 -24.20 19.65 -41.51
C THR A 173 -24.64 20.28 -42.83
N ARG A 174 -24.45 19.52 -43.91
CA ARG A 174 -24.89 19.86 -45.26
C ARG A 174 -26.42 19.98 -45.22
N ARG A 175 -26.96 21.20 -45.13
CA ARG A 175 -28.39 21.48 -45.26
C ARG A 175 -28.87 20.89 -46.59
N ARG A 176 -29.67 19.82 -46.53
CA ARG A 176 -30.45 19.36 -47.69
C ARG A 176 -31.50 20.42 -47.96
N ALA A 177 -31.39 21.08 -49.10
CA ALA A 177 -32.49 21.85 -49.67
C ALA A 177 -33.65 20.87 -49.96
N VAL A 178 -34.80 21.17 -49.39
CA VAL A 178 -36.07 20.49 -49.64
C VAL A 178 -36.70 21.17 -50.86
N PRO A 179 -37.06 20.44 -51.93
CA PRO A 179 -38.05 20.88 -52.90
C PRO A 179 -39.47 20.66 -52.37
#